data_AF-A0A659PV60-F1
#
_entry.id   AF-A0A659PV60-F1
#
_cell.length_a   1.000
_cell.length_b   1.000
_cell.length_c   1.000
_cell.angle_alpha   90.00
_cell.angle_beta   90.00
_cell.angle_gamma   90.00
#
_symmetry.space_group_name_H-M   'P 1'
#
loop_
_entity.id
_entity.type
_entity.pdbx_description
1 polymer ?
#
loop_
_entity_poly.entity_id
_entity_poly.type
_entity_poly.pdbx_seq_one_letter_code
_entity_poly.pdbx_strand_id
1 'polypeptide(L)'
;RLDEVHRRSAEGQEKLFTWLDRGEIYRVGDTAQGHPVSVRLVFATTEEIHSTFLTTFLRRIPIQVNLPDLQHRSRQEKEALILLFFWTEAKKLSATLILKPRLLQILNQYVYRGNVGELKNVVKYAVATAWAKKPGQETVTVSLHDLPDAMLSALPSLNEPLADDTPVSISPDTNLTWLLRARDEMQGMIHDTQCHVLALYELVRSGKEEWETVQKRMGDEIETLFDRLIFTGDDNVHSQRLLLIT
;
A
#
# COMPACT_ATOMS: atom_id res chain seq x y z
N ARG A 1 4.89 7.28 16.95
CA ARG A 1 4.68 7.86 15.61
C ARG A 1 4.18 9.29 15.79
N LEU A 2 4.73 10.24 15.06
CA LEU A 2 4.37 11.65 15.10
C LEU A 2 3.87 12.05 13.70
N ASP A 3 2.56 12.20 13.57
CA ASP A 3 1.93 12.66 12.34
C ASP A 3 1.83 14.20 12.34
N GLU A 4 1.90 14.78 11.14
CA GLU A 4 1.89 16.24 10.91
C GLU A 4 2.93 16.97 11.75
N VAL A 5 4.16 16.46 11.75
CA VAL A 5 5.25 17.00 12.58
C VAL A 5 5.56 18.47 12.26
N HIS A 6 5.18 18.96 11.07
CA HIS A 6 5.26 20.38 10.70
C HIS A 6 4.38 21.28 11.59
N ARG A 7 3.31 20.75 12.20
CA ARG A 7 2.41 21.51 13.09
C ARG A 7 2.94 21.64 14.51
N ARG A 8 4.08 21.01 14.83
CA ARG A 8 4.68 21.11 16.17
C ARG A 8 5.29 22.50 16.36
N SER A 9 5.02 23.09 17.53
CA SER A 9 5.64 24.36 17.93
C SER A 9 7.17 24.24 17.94
N ALA A 10 7.87 25.36 17.78
CA ALA A 10 9.32 25.41 17.81
C ALA A 10 9.91 24.77 19.09
N GLU A 11 9.29 25.03 20.25
CA GLU A 11 9.67 24.41 21.53
C GLU A 11 9.50 22.88 21.52
N GLY A 12 8.46 22.37 20.86
CA GLY A 12 8.23 20.94 20.70
C GLY A 12 9.28 20.26 19.80
N GLN A 13 9.73 20.97 18.75
CA GLN A 13 10.83 20.52 17.90
C GLN A 13 12.17 20.54 18.65
N GLU A 14 12.36 21.50 19.56
CA GLU A 14 13.59 21.62 20.35
C GLU A 14 13.78 20.45 21.32
N LYS A 15 12.72 20.05 22.02
CA LYS A 15 12.74 18.86 22.90
C LYS A 15 12.99 17.57 22.12
N LEU A 16 12.54 17.52 20.87
CA LEU A 16 12.83 16.42 19.94
C LEU A 16 14.32 16.36 19.58
N PHE A 17 15.01 17.51 19.42
CA PHE A 17 16.47 17.51 19.23
C PHE A 17 17.20 16.93 20.43
N THR A 18 16.81 17.32 21.64
CA THR A 18 17.44 16.81 22.86
C THR A 18 17.38 15.29 22.93
N TRP A 19 16.22 14.70 22.62
CA TRP A 19 16.08 13.25 22.61
C TRP A 19 16.82 12.59 21.43
N LEU A 20 16.77 13.16 20.22
CA LEU A 20 17.49 12.61 19.07
C LEU A 20 19.01 12.57 19.29
N ASP A 21 19.56 13.55 20.00
CA ASP A 21 21.00 13.66 20.25
C ASP A 21 21.45 12.87 21.50
N ARG A 22 20.62 12.80 22.56
CA ARG A 22 21.03 12.22 23.87
C ARG A 22 20.24 10.98 24.30
N GLY A 23 19.11 10.68 23.66
CA GLY A 23 18.22 9.61 24.08
C GLY A 23 17.47 9.88 25.39
N GLU A 24 17.47 11.12 25.87
CA GLU A 24 16.87 11.52 27.15
C GLU A 24 15.69 12.47 26.95
N ILE A 25 14.70 12.35 27.83
CA ILE A 25 13.58 13.30 27.93
C ILE A 25 13.56 13.95 29.31
N TYR A 26 13.01 15.16 29.37
CA TYR A 26 12.89 15.96 30.58
C TYR A 26 11.42 16.25 30.83
N ARG A 27 10.97 16.08 32.09
CA ARG A 27 9.59 16.45 32.46
C ARG A 27 9.45 17.96 32.42
N VAL A 28 8.26 18.45 32.13
CA VAL A 28 8.01 19.90 32.09
C VAL A 28 8.30 20.49 33.48
N GLY A 29 9.17 21.49 33.54
CA GLY A 29 9.61 22.13 34.78
C GLY A 29 10.79 21.46 35.49
N ASP A 30 11.27 20.32 34.99
CA ASP A 30 12.47 19.64 35.51
C ASP A 30 13.58 19.67 34.45
N THR A 31 14.68 20.35 34.78
CA THR A 31 15.86 20.45 33.91
C THR A 31 17.06 19.69 34.47
N ALA A 32 16.93 19.07 35.64
CA ALA A 32 18.05 18.49 36.37
C ALA A 32 18.20 16.99 36.09
N GLN A 33 17.10 16.26 35.93
CA GLN A 33 17.14 14.82 35.76
C GLN A 33 16.61 14.39 34.38
N GLY A 34 17.52 14.16 33.44
CA GLY A 34 17.21 13.49 32.18
C GLY A 34 16.76 12.06 32.43
N HIS A 35 15.71 11.63 31.74
CA HIS A 35 15.23 10.25 31.78
C HIS A 35 15.59 9.55 30.47
N PRO A 36 16.45 8.53 30.49
CA PRO A 36 16.79 7.79 29.29
C PRO A 36 15.57 7.01 28.79
N VAL A 37 15.28 7.15 27.50
CA VAL A 37 14.13 6.51 26.85
C VAL A 37 14.59 5.90 25.54
N SER A 38 14.45 4.58 25.42
CA SER A 38 14.72 3.85 24.18
C SER A 38 13.42 3.65 23.41
N VAL A 39 13.22 4.45 22.36
CA VAL A 39 12.08 4.35 21.46
C VAL A 39 12.52 4.50 20.01
N ARG A 40 11.69 4.03 19.07
CA ARG A 40 11.85 4.32 17.65
C ARG A 40 10.88 5.41 17.23
N LEU A 41 11.41 6.48 16.65
CA LEU A 41 10.60 7.55 16.09
C LEU A 41 10.28 7.29 14.62
N VAL A 42 9.04 7.58 14.26
CA VAL A 42 8.54 7.59 12.88
C VAL A 42 7.76 8.88 12.73
N PHE A 43 8.16 9.70 11.76
CA PHE A 43 7.56 10.99 11.47
C PHE A 43 6.77 10.91 10.17
N ALA A 44 5.68 11.68 10.08
CA ALA A 44 4.96 11.89 8.84
C ALA A 44 4.63 13.39 8.68
N THR A 45 4.66 13.87 7.45
CA THR A 45 4.31 15.25 7.07
C THR A 45 3.75 15.27 5.66
N THR A 46 2.79 16.16 5.40
CA THR A 46 2.30 16.46 4.04
C THR A 46 3.04 17.63 3.39
N GLU A 47 3.79 18.40 4.17
CA GLU A 47 4.55 19.55 3.70
C GLU A 47 5.93 19.15 3.16
N GLU A 48 6.44 19.94 2.23
CA GLU A 48 7.78 19.73 1.65
C GLU A 48 8.87 19.95 2.73
N ILE A 49 9.77 18.98 2.85
CA ILE A 49 10.66 18.86 4.00
C ILE A 49 11.74 19.95 4.06
N HIS A 50 12.30 20.36 2.92
CA HIS A 50 13.42 21.30 2.85
C HIS A 50 12.98 22.76 3.06
N SER A 51 11.72 23.06 2.77
CA SER A 51 11.09 24.36 3.02
C SER A 51 10.52 24.47 4.43
N THR A 52 10.10 23.35 5.03
CA THR A 52 9.37 23.34 6.31
C THR A 52 10.27 23.09 7.52
N PHE A 53 11.32 22.28 7.38
CA PHE A 53 12.19 21.89 8.49
C PHE A 53 13.60 22.46 8.36
N LEU A 54 14.22 22.73 9.51
CA LEU A 54 15.61 23.12 9.57
C LEU A 54 16.50 22.00 9.02
N THR A 55 17.51 22.37 8.22
CA THR A 55 18.47 21.40 7.66
C THR A 55 19.18 20.59 8.74
N THR A 56 19.40 21.17 9.91
CA THR A 56 19.97 20.51 11.09
C THR A 56 19.07 19.41 11.64
N PHE A 57 17.74 19.53 11.52
CA PHE A 57 16.80 18.48 11.90
C PHE A 57 16.83 17.31 10.93
N LEU A 58 16.78 17.61 9.63
CA LEU A 58 16.80 16.57 8.60
C LEU A 58 18.08 15.72 8.64
N ARG A 59 19.24 16.29 9.02
CA ARG A 59 20.49 15.54 9.20
C ARG A 59 20.43 14.42 10.25
N ARG A 60 19.51 14.51 11.21
CA ARG A 60 19.31 13.50 12.26
C ARG A 60 18.29 12.42 11.87
N ILE A 61 17.69 12.55 10.69
CA ILE A 61 16.71 11.61 10.12
C ILE A 61 17.30 11.06 8.82
N PRO A 62 18.13 10.01 8.90
CA PRO A 62 18.86 9.50 7.74
C PRO A 62 17.97 8.76 6.73
N ILE A 63 16.84 8.20 7.20
CA ILE A 63 15.91 7.46 6.36
C ILE A 63 14.72 8.36 6.05
N GLN A 64 14.60 8.73 4.78
CA GLN A 64 13.50 9.54 4.26
C GLN A 64 12.78 8.73 3.18
N VAL A 65 11.47 8.57 3.33
CA VAL A 65 10.63 7.84 2.39
C VAL A 65 9.58 8.80 1.86
N ASN A 66 9.61 9.05 0.56
CA ASN A 66 8.57 9.83 -0.11
C ASN A 66 7.45 8.88 -0.57
N LEU A 67 6.22 9.15 -0.14
CA LEU A 67 5.05 8.39 -0.58
C LEU A 67 4.35 9.14 -1.70
N PRO A 68 4.30 8.60 -2.93
CA PRO A 68 3.62 9.27 -4.03
C PRO A 68 2.10 9.29 -3.83
N ASP A 69 1.48 10.33 -4.39
CA ASP A 69 0.04 10.40 -4.58
C ASP A 69 -0.48 9.19 -5.36
N LEU A 70 -1.73 8.84 -5.13
CA LEU A 70 -2.40 7.69 -5.74
C LEU A 70 -2.36 7.73 -7.27
N GLN A 71 -2.36 8.92 -7.87
CA GLN A 71 -2.33 9.10 -9.32
C GLN A 71 -0.97 8.77 -9.94
N HIS A 72 0.10 8.90 -9.17
CA HIS A 72 1.47 8.59 -9.59
C HIS A 72 1.86 7.13 -9.29
N ARG A 73 0.97 6.36 -8.67
CA ARG A 73 1.16 4.92 -8.41
C ARG A 73 0.82 4.11 -9.65
N SER A 74 1.30 2.87 -9.70
CA SER A 74 0.99 1.97 -10.81
C SER A 74 -0.51 1.65 -10.85
N ARG A 75 -1.01 1.34 -12.05
CA ARG A 75 -2.39 0.89 -12.23
C ARG A 75 -2.67 -0.36 -11.39
N GLN A 76 -1.71 -1.29 -11.34
CA GLN A 76 -1.80 -2.52 -10.56
C GLN A 76 -1.97 -2.23 -9.06
N GLU A 77 -1.18 -1.31 -8.49
CA GLU A 77 -1.29 -0.95 -7.08
C GLU A 77 -2.64 -0.28 -6.77
N LYS A 78 -3.12 0.59 -7.68
CA LYS A 78 -4.43 1.22 -7.54
C LYS A 78 -5.57 0.19 -7.60
N GLU A 79 -5.50 -0.76 -8.51
CA GLU A 79 -6.46 -1.86 -8.62
C GLU A 79 -6.44 -2.75 -7.38
N ALA A 80 -5.25 -3.07 -6.86
CA ALA A 80 -5.09 -3.79 -5.60
C ALA A 80 -5.75 -3.06 -4.42
N LEU A 81 -5.59 -1.73 -4.32
CA LEU A 81 -6.26 -0.93 -3.30
C LEU A 81 -7.79 -0.93 -3.46
N ILE A 82 -8.29 -0.83 -4.70
CA ILE A 82 -9.74 -0.92 -5.00
C ILE A 82 -10.30 -2.26 -4.49
N LEU A 83 -9.68 -3.37 -4.88
CA LEU A 83 -10.11 -4.72 -4.48
C LEU A 83 -10.01 -4.94 -2.97
N LEU A 84 -8.93 -4.45 -2.33
CA LEU A 84 -8.76 -4.48 -0.88
C LEU A 84 -9.92 -3.77 -0.15
N PHE A 85 -10.34 -2.60 -0.64
CA PHE A 85 -11.44 -1.87 -0.02
C PHE A 85 -12.78 -2.58 -0.21
N PHE A 86 -13.06 -3.12 -1.40
CA PHE A 86 -14.26 -3.93 -1.59
C PHE A 86 -14.26 -5.18 -0.70
N TRP A 87 -13.14 -5.89 -0.60
CA TRP A 87 -13.00 -7.03 0.30
C TRP A 87 -13.21 -6.66 1.77
N THR A 88 -12.69 -5.50 2.18
CA THR A 88 -12.91 -4.98 3.54
C THR A 88 -14.40 -4.72 3.80
N GLU A 89 -15.13 -4.17 2.84
CA GLU A 89 -16.57 -3.95 2.97
C GLU A 89 -17.38 -5.25 2.88
N ALA A 90 -16.99 -6.21 2.03
CA ALA A 90 -17.59 -7.55 1.97
C ALA A 90 -17.53 -8.24 3.33
N LYS A 91 -16.36 -8.19 4.00
CA LYS A 91 -16.16 -8.71 5.36
C LYS A 91 -17.04 -8.02 6.40
N LYS A 92 -17.13 -6.69 6.36
CA LYS A 92 -17.97 -5.93 7.30
C LYS A 92 -19.46 -6.26 7.16
N LEU A 93 -19.92 -6.44 5.92
CA LEU A 93 -21.31 -6.80 5.63
C LEU A 93 -21.60 -8.29 5.80
N SER A 94 -20.56 -9.13 5.87
CA SER A 94 -20.67 -10.59 5.79
C SER A 94 -21.50 -11.03 4.56
N ALA A 95 -21.27 -10.36 3.43
CA ALA A 95 -21.97 -10.58 2.17
C ALA A 95 -20.98 -10.63 1.00
N THR A 96 -21.31 -11.42 -0.02
CA THR A 96 -20.53 -11.53 -1.25
C THR A 96 -20.82 -10.33 -2.15
N LEU A 97 -19.79 -9.62 -2.59
CA LEU A 97 -19.90 -8.50 -3.51
C LEU A 97 -19.62 -8.96 -4.94
N ILE A 98 -20.56 -8.69 -5.86
CA ILE A 98 -20.37 -8.90 -7.29
C ILE A 98 -20.10 -7.54 -7.94
N LEU A 99 -18.87 -7.31 -8.37
CA LEU A 99 -18.43 -6.05 -8.97
C LEU A 99 -18.52 -6.13 -10.50
N LYS A 100 -19.26 -5.21 -11.11
CA LYS A 100 -19.30 -5.13 -12.58
C LYS A 100 -17.95 -4.65 -13.15
N PRO A 101 -17.47 -5.20 -14.28
CA PRO A 101 -16.18 -4.80 -14.87
C PRO A 101 -16.04 -3.30 -15.11
N ARG A 102 -17.12 -2.69 -15.62
CA ARG A 102 -17.16 -1.25 -15.91
C ARG A 102 -16.97 -0.37 -14.66
N LEU A 103 -17.41 -0.84 -13.49
CA LEU A 103 -17.17 -0.17 -12.21
C LEU A 103 -15.68 -0.10 -11.90
N LEU A 104 -14.98 -1.23 -12.03
CA LEU A 104 -13.54 -1.31 -11.78
C LEU A 104 -12.74 -0.45 -12.77
N GLN A 105 -13.15 -0.40 -14.04
CA GLN A 105 -12.54 0.46 -15.04
C GLN A 105 -12.63 1.94 -14.64
N ILE A 106 -13.83 2.39 -14.25
CA ILE A 106 -14.07 3.77 -13.82
C ILE A 106 -13.27 4.11 -12.56
N LEU A 107 -13.26 3.22 -11.56
CA LEU A 107 -12.51 3.43 -10.34
C LEU A 107 -11.00 3.52 -10.61
N ASN A 108 -10.48 2.78 -11.58
CA ASN A 108 -9.08 2.84 -11.99
C ASN A 108 -8.72 4.11 -12.75
N GLN A 109 -9.62 4.63 -13.60
CA GLN A 109 -9.36 5.82 -14.41
C GLN A 109 -9.61 7.13 -13.66
N TYR A 110 -10.46 7.12 -12.62
CA TYR A 110 -10.80 8.32 -11.88
C TYR A 110 -9.60 8.96 -11.15
N VAL A 111 -9.56 10.29 -11.15
CA VAL A 111 -8.52 11.12 -10.54
C VAL A 111 -8.94 11.50 -9.13
N TYR A 112 -8.37 10.83 -8.13
CA TYR A 112 -8.68 11.08 -6.71
C TYR A 112 -7.83 12.23 -6.17
N ARG A 113 -8.45 13.36 -5.85
CA ARG A 113 -7.78 14.52 -5.22
C ARG A 113 -7.51 14.28 -3.73
N GLY A 114 -8.39 13.55 -3.05
CA GLY A 114 -8.22 13.11 -1.67
C GLY A 114 -7.45 11.79 -1.53
N ASN A 115 -6.68 11.40 -2.56
CA ASN A 115 -5.81 10.23 -2.58
C ASN A 115 -6.55 8.94 -2.16
N VAL A 116 -5.86 8.02 -1.47
CA VAL A 116 -6.38 6.74 -0.98
C VAL A 116 -7.62 6.92 -0.07
N GLY A 117 -7.71 8.03 0.65
CA GLY A 117 -8.84 8.34 1.52
C GLY A 117 -10.13 8.55 0.74
N GLU A 118 -10.08 9.32 -0.35
CA GLU A 118 -11.21 9.51 -1.25
C GLU A 118 -11.62 8.20 -1.94
N LEU A 119 -10.66 7.45 -2.47
CA LEU A 119 -10.93 6.14 -3.09
C LEU A 119 -11.68 5.21 -2.13
N LYS A 120 -11.21 5.09 -0.88
CA LYS A 120 -11.87 4.27 0.14
C LYS A 120 -13.31 4.74 0.42
N ASN A 121 -13.53 6.05 0.49
CA ASN A 121 -14.85 6.62 0.73
C ASN A 121 -15.81 6.37 -0.44
N VAL A 122 -15.32 6.49 -1.68
CA VAL A 122 -16.08 6.16 -2.89
C VAL A 122 -16.52 4.70 -2.88
N VAL A 123 -15.59 3.78 -2.60
CA VAL A 123 -15.91 2.33 -2.52
C VAL A 123 -16.97 2.08 -1.44
N LYS A 124 -16.80 2.67 -0.26
CA LYS A 124 -17.77 2.55 0.84
C LYS A 124 -19.15 3.08 0.43
N TYR A 125 -19.20 4.24 -0.23
CA TYR A 125 -20.43 4.83 -0.74
C TYR A 125 -21.12 3.90 -1.74
N ALA A 126 -20.37 3.34 -2.70
CA ALA A 126 -20.90 2.45 -3.71
C ALA A 126 -21.49 1.18 -3.11
N VAL A 127 -20.77 0.55 -2.18
CA VAL A 127 -21.26 -0.64 -1.49
C VAL A 127 -22.51 -0.32 -0.64
N ALA A 128 -22.51 0.79 0.09
CA ALA A 128 -23.65 1.19 0.91
C ALA A 128 -24.91 1.46 0.05
N THR A 129 -24.74 2.14 -1.09
CA THR A 129 -25.82 2.44 -2.04
C THR A 129 -26.39 1.16 -2.66
N ALA A 130 -25.51 0.23 -3.07
CA ALA A 130 -25.92 -1.06 -3.61
C ALA A 130 -26.66 -1.92 -2.57
N TRP A 131 -26.14 -1.96 -1.34
CA TRP A 131 -26.74 -2.73 -0.24
C TRP A 131 -28.10 -2.15 0.20
N ALA A 132 -28.23 -0.82 0.25
CA ALA A 132 -29.49 -0.15 0.63
C ALA A 132 -30.66 -0.46 -0.33
N LYS A 133 -30.38 -0.78 -1.60
CA LYS A 133 -31.41 -1.20 -2.57
C LYS A 133 -32.03 -2.55 -2.22
N LYS A 134 -31.28 -3.45 -1.57
CA LYS A 134 -31.70 -4.81 -1.21
C LYS A 134 -31.05 -5.27 0.11
N PRO A 135 -31.48 -4.73 1.26
CA PRO A 135 -30.90 -5.09 2.54
C PRO A 135 -31.18 -6.56 2.88
N GLY A 136 -30.19 -7.24 3.48
CA GLY A 136 -30.33 -8.62 3.95
C GLY A 136 -30.05 -9.72 2.92
N GLN A 137 -29.61 -9.38 1.70
CA GLN A 137 -29.13 -10.39 0.75
C GLN A 137 -27.71 -10.84 1.07
N GLU A 138 -27.45 -12.13 0.91
CA GLU A 138 -26.11 -12.73 1.02
C GLU A 138 -25.17 -12.27 -0.11
N THR A 139 -25.74 -11.72 -1.19
CA THR A 139 -25.00 -11.24 -2.36
C THR A 139 -25.46 -9.84 -2.75
N VAL A 140 -24.51 -8.93 -2.97
CA VAL A 140 -24.74 -7.54 -3.36
C VAL A 140 -24.02 -7.25 -4.67
N THR A 141 -24.76 -6.88 -5.71
CA THR A 141 -24.17 -6.46 -6.98
C THR A 141 -23.88 -4.96 -6.97
N VAL A 142 -22.62 -4.58 -7.17
CA VAL A 142 -22.19 -3.18 -7.23
C VAL A 142 -21.91 -2.79 -8.68
N SER A 143 -22.48 -1.65 -9.09
CA SER A 143 -22.48 -1.15 -10.46
C SER A 143 -22.17 0.34 -10.51
N LEU A 144 -22.11 0.90 -11.72
CA LEU A 144 -21.85 2.31 -11.96
C LEU A 144 -22.89 3.23 -11.33
N HIS A 145 -24.15 2.80 -11.30
CA HIS A 145 -25.26 3.58 -10.73
C HIS A 145 -25.20 3.66 -9.21
N ASP A 146 -24.23 3.00 -8.58
CA ASP A 146 -24.00 3.06 -7.14
C ASP A 146 -22.88 4.06 -6.80
N LEU A 147 -22.15 4.58 -7.78
CA LEU A 147 -21.10 5.58 -7.57
C LEU A 147 -21.69 6.99 -7.30
N PRO A 148 -20.92 7.88 -6.65
CA PRO A 148 -21.33 9.28 -6.49
C PRO A 148 -21.51 10.00 -7.84
N ASP A 149 -22.53 10.86 -7.95
CA ASP A 149 -22.84 11.62 -9.18
C ASP A 149 -21.68 12.50 -9.68
N ALA A 150 -20.90 13.04 -8.74
CA ALA A 150 -19.70 13.83 -9.04
C ALA A 150 -18.66 13.02 -9.84
N MET A 151 -18.56 11.71 -9.59
CA MET A 151 -17.70 10.84 -10.39
C MET A 151 -18.30 10.59 -11.77
N LEU A 152 -19.59 10.26 -11.84
CA LEU A 152 -20.28 9.97 -13.10
C LEU A 152 -20.19 11.14 -14.09
N SER A 153 -20.25 12.36 -13.57
CA SER A 153 -20.16 13.60 -14.37
C SER A 153 -18.74 13.93 -14.85
N ALA A 154 -17.73 13.38 -14.19
CA ALA A 154 -16.31 13.63 -14.49
C ALA A 154 -15.71 12.61 -15.46
N LEU A 155 -16.51 11.66 -15.96
CA LEU A 155 -16.03 10.62 -16.85
C LEU A 155 -15.92 11.13 -18.29
N PRO A 156 -14.78 10.90 -18.97
CA PRO A 156 -14.75 10.97 -20.42
C PRO A 156 -15.74 9.95 -20.99
N SER A 157 -16.29 10.19 -22.18
CA SER A 157 -17.07 9.19 -22.92
C SER A 157 -16.21 7.95 -23.14
N LEU A 158 -16.45 6.93 -22.32
CA LEU A 158 -15.69 5.70 -22.27
C LEU A 158 -15.96 4.86 -23.53
N ASN A 159 -15.21 5.14 -24.60
CA ASN A 159 -15.29 4.37 -25.86
C ASN A 159 -14.35 3.15 -25.88
N GLU A 160 -13.53 2.94 -24.84
CA GLU A 160 -12.67 1.77 -24.78
C GLU A 160 -13.49 0.49 -24.53
N PRO A 161 -13.35 -0.52 -25.40
CA PRO A 161 -13.93 -1.83 -25.17
C PRO A 161 -13.35 -2.47 -23.91
N LEU A 162 -14.19 -3.17 -23.15
CA LEU A 162 -13.75 -3.95 -22.01
C LEU A 162 -12.92 -5.13 -22.53
N ALA A 163 -11.67 -5.24 -22.07
CA ALA A 163 -10.81 -6.39 -22.39
C ALA A 163 -11.33 -7.69 -21.75
N ASP A 164 -12.08 -7.57 -20.65
CA ASP A 164 -12.66 -8.66 -19.89
C ASP A 164 -14.00 -8.20 -19.31
N ASP A 165 -15.10 -8.87 -19.68
CA ASP A 165 -16.46 -8.56 -19.22
C ASP A 165 -16.89 -9.48 -18.05
N THR A 166 -15.96 -10.22 -17.45
CA THR A 166 -16.27 -11.09 -16.32
C THR A 166 -16.42 -10.30 -15.01
N PRO A 167 -17.59 -10.36 -14.34
CA PRO A 167 -17.75 -9.73 -13.04
C PRO A 167 -16.82 -10.35 -12.00
N VAL A 168 -16.26 -9.50 -11.14
CA VAL A 168 -15.40 -9.96 -10.03
C VAL A 168 -16.27 -10.24 -8.81
N SER A 169 -16.24 -11.47 -8.33
CA SER A 169 -16.90 -11.86 -7.07
C SER A 169 -15.91 -11.80 -5.91
N ILE A 170 -16.29 -11.13 -4.82
CA ILE A 170 -15.49 -11.01 -3.60
C ILE A 170 -16.35 -11.45 -2.43
N SER A 171 -16.02 -12.60 -1.86
CA SER A 171 -16.67 -13.13 -0.65
C SER A 171 -15.91 -12.73 0.63
N PRO A 172 -16.56 -12.75 1.80
CA PRO A 172 -15.91 -12.43 3.08
C PRO A 172 -14.71 -13.34 3.42
N ASP A 173 -14.78 -14.60 2.99
CA ASP A 173 -13.78 -15.64 3.16
C ASP A 173 -12.72 -15.68 2.04
N THR A 174 -12.85 -14.83 1.01
CA THR A 174 -11.87 -14.71 -0.06
C THR A 174 -10.49 -14.43 0.52
N ASN A 175 -9.50 -15.22 0.10
CA ASN A 175 -8.11 -14.99 0.47
C ASN A 175 -7.61 -13.70 -0.24
N LEU A 176 -7.37 -12.65 0.54
CA LEU A 176 -6.93 -11.35 0.03
C LEU A 176 -5.64 -11.47 -0.78
N THR A 177 -4.70 -12.25 -0.30
CA THR A 177 -3.42 -12.46 -0.95
C THR A 177 -3.60 -13.11 -2.32
N TRP A 178 -4.49 -14.10 -2.44
CA TRP A 178 -4.87 -14.67 -3.73
C TRP A 178 -5.58 -13.64 -4.63
N LEU A 179 -6.52 -12.86 -4.10
CA LEU A 179 -7.27 -11.85 -4.86
C LEU A 179 -6.35 -10.77 -5.46
N LEU A 180 -5.34 -10.35 -4.71
CA LEU A 180 -4.36 -9.36 -5.15
C LEU A 180 -3.33 -9.96 -6.12
N ARG A 181 -3.01 -11.26 -6.00
CA ARG A 181 -2.01 -11.96 -6.83
C ARG A 181 -2.56 -12.51 -8.14
N ALA A 182 -3.84 -12.88 -8.19
CA ALA A 182 -4.48 -13.44 -9.39
C ALA A 182 -4.49 -12.47 -10.59
N ARG A 183 -4.08 -11.21 -10.39
CA ARG A 183 -3.95 -10.20 -11.45
C ARG A 183 -2.53 -9.67 -11.68
N ASP A 184 -1.52 -10.20 -10.98
CA ASP A 184 -0.10 -9.87 -11.17
C ASP A 184 0.78 -11.09 -10.86
N GLU A 185 1.00 -11.93 -11.88
CA GLU A 185 1.81 -13.15 -11.78
C GLU A 185 3.26 -12.84 -11.36
N MET A 186 3.81 -11.72 -11.82
CA MET A 186 5.17 -11.27 -11.51
C MET A 186 5.31 -10.92 -10.02
N GLN A 187 4.37 -10.15 -9.47
CA GLN A 187 4.38 -9.87 -8.03
C GLN A 187 4.08 -11.10 -7.18
N GLY A 188 3.25 -12.03 -7.67
CA GLY A 188 3.06 -13.34 -7.05
C GLY A 188 4.39 -14.06 -6.87
N MET A 189 5.17 -14.17 -7.94
CA MET A 189 6.49 -14.82 -7.92
C MET A 189 7.45 -14.13 -6.94
N ILE A 190 7.58 -12.80 -6.99
CA ILE A 190 8.48 -12.06 -6.10
C ILE A 190 8.13 -12.30 -4.63
N HIS A 191 6.84 -12.22 -4.29
CA HIS A 191 6.39 -12.43 -2.93
C HIS A 191 6.61 -13.87 -2.46
N ASP A 192 6.34 -14.86 -3.30
CA ASP A 192 6.50 -16.26 -2.91
C ASP A 192 7.98 -16.58 -2.62
N THR A 193 8.90 -16.07 -3.43
CA THR A 193 10.34 -16.13 -3.15
C THR A 193 10.69 -15.41 -1.85
N GLN A 194 10.15 -14.21 -1.59
CA GLN A 194 10.39 -13.51 -0.31
C GLN A 194 9.92 -14.32 0.90
N CYS A 195 8.73 -14.93 0.84
CA CYS A 195 8.25 -15.82 1.89
C CYS A 195 9.16 -17.03 2.08
N HIS A 196 9.63 -17.62 0.98
CA HIS A 196 10.53 -18.77 1.04
C HIS A 196 11.88 -18.40 1.68
N VAL A 197 12.48 -17.27 1.27
CA VAL A 197 13.71 -16.74 1.88
C VAL A 197 13.52 -16.46 3.37
N LEU A 198 12.41 -15.85 3.77
CA LEU A 198 12.12 -15.63 5.20
C LEU A 198 11.96 -16.94 5.98
N ALA A 199 11.32 -17.95 5.39
CA ALA A 199 11.18 -19.27 6.00
C ALA A 199 12.55 -19.98 6.15
N LEU A 200 13.41 -19.87 5.14
CA LEU A 200 14.79 -20.38 5.20
C LEU A 200 15.59 -19.68 6.30
N TYR A 201 15.46 -18.35 6.43
CA TYR A 201 16.13 -17.58 7.48
C TYR A 201 15.70 -18.02 8.88
N GLU A 202 14.42 -18.36 9.04
CA GLU A 202 13.86 -18.85 10.29
C GLU A 202 14.47 -20.21 10.70
N LEU A 203 14.91 -21.05 9.75
CA LEU A 203 15.63 -22.29 10.05
C LEU A 203 16.99 -22.03 10.69
N VAL A 204 17.72 -21.01 10.23
CA VAL A 204 18.98 -20.57 10.86
C VAL A 204 18.71 -19.98 12.22
N ARG A 205 17.71 -19.11 12.33
CA ARG A 205 17.34 -18.45 13.59
C ARG A 205 16.91 -19.45 14.68
N SER A 206 16.28 -20.55 14.28
CA SER A 206 15.87 -21.64 15.18
C SER A 206 16.97 -22.69 15.43
N GLY A 207 18.17 -22.51 14.88
CA GLY A 207 19.32 -23.40 15.06
C GLY A 207 19.16 -24.76 14.38
N LYS A 208 18.27 -24.88 13.39
CA LYS A 208 17.99 -26.14 12.68
C LYS A 208 18.93 -26.39 11.51
N GLU A 209 19.45 -25.34 10.87
CA GLU A 209 20.39 -25.42 9.76
C GLU A 209 21.53 -24.39 9.91
N GLU A 210 22.70 -24.73 9.37
CA GLU A 210 23.90 -23.87 9.30
C GLU A 210 23.72 -22.72 8.30
N TRP A 211 24.26 -21.54 8.62
CA TRP A 211 24.12 -20.33 7.79
C TRP A 211 24.64 -20.51 6.37
N GLU A 212 25.78 -21.16 6.17
CA GLU A 212 26.36 -21.36 4.82
C GLU A 212 25.44 -22.16 3.90
N THR A 213 24.76 -23.18 4.45
CA THR A 213 23.84 -24.03 3.68
C THR A 213 22.59 -23.25 3.29
N VAL A 214 22.04 -22.49 4.23
CA VAL A 214 20.85 -21.67 3.99
C VAL A 214 21.14 -20.48 3.07
N GLN A 215 22.29 -19.83 3.20
CA GLN A 215 22.71 -18.73 2.33
C GLN A 215 22.77 -19.16 0.87
N LYS A 216 23.32 -20.36 0.59
CA LYS A 216 23.35 -20.90 -0.77
C LYS A 216 21.94 -21.13 -1.32
N ARG A 217 21.05 -21.75 -0.54
CA ARG A 217 19.66 -22.01 -0.96
C ARG A 217 18.86 -20.73 -1.18
N MET A 218 19.07 -19.70 -0.36
CA MET A 218 18.50 -18.37 -0.59
C MET A 218 19.02 -17.75 -1.88
N GLY A 219 20.31 -17.91 -2.18
CA GLY A 219 20.91 -17.51 -3.45
C GLY A 219 20.25 -18.18 -4.65
N ASP A 220 20.13 -19.51 -4.60
CA ASP A 220 19.50 -20.31 -5.67
C ASP A 220 18.03 -19.91 -5.90
N GLU A 221 17.27 -19.62 -4.84
CA GLU A 221 15.88 -19.14 -4.92
C GLU A 221 15.77 -17.74 -5.56
N ILE A 222 16.71 -16.85 -5.24
CA ILE A 222 16.78 -15.51 -5.83
C ILE A 222 17.18 -15.58 -7.31
N GLU A 223 18.16 -16.43 -7.66
CA GLU A 223 18.55 -16.66 -9.06
C GLU A 223 17.39 -17.23 -9.88
N THR A 224 16.67 -18.23 -9.34
CA THR A 224 15.49 -18.82 -9.98
C THR A 224 14.39 -17.79 -10.20
N LEU A 225 14.18 -16.88 -9.23
CA LEU A 225 13.25 -15.76 -9.39
C LEU A 225 13.71 -14.85 -10.53
N PHE A 226 14.98 -14.42 -10.56
CA PHE A 226 15.49 -13.55 -11.62
C PHE A 226 15.36 -14.18 -13.00
N ASP A 227 15.73 -15.45 -13.16
CA ASP A 227 15.55 -16.18 -14.40
C ASP A 227 14.09 -16.16 -14.83
N ARG A 228 13.17 -16.53 -13.93
CA ARG A 228 11.74 -16.50 -14.23
C ARG A 228 11.27 -15.11 -14.64
N LEU A 229 11.62 -14.06 -13.89
CA LEU A 229 11.23 -12.68 -14.18
C LEU A 229 11.77 -12.19 -15.54
N ILE A 230 12.97 -12.61 -15.93
CA ILE A 230 13.59 -12.27 -17.22
C ILE A 230 12.85 -12.98 -18.37
N PHE A 231 12.53 -14.26 -18.21
CA PHE A 231 11.96 -15.07 -19.29
C PHE A 231 10.42 -15.01 -19.39
N THR A 232 9.70 -14.56 -18.36
CA THR A 232 8.23 -14.36 -18.43
C THR A 232 7.82 -12.97 -18.92
N GLY A 233 8.74 -12.01 -19.00
CA GLY A 233 8.45 -10.61 -19.34
C GLY A 233 8.42 -10.28 -20.85
N ASP A 234 8.79 -11.22 -21.72
CA ASP A 234 9.06 -10.90 -23.15
C ASP A 234 7.80 -10.92 -24.05
N ASP A 235 6.66 -11.44 -23.58
CA ASP A 235 5.47 -11.63 -24.43
C ASP A 235 4.45 -10.47 -24.38
N ASN A 236 4.63 -9.43 -23.56
CA ASN A 236 3.74 -8.27 -23.60
C ASN A 236 4.42 -6.95 -23.20
N VAL A 237 4.74 -6.17 -24.25
CA VAL A 237 5.06 -4.74 -24.28
C VAL A 237 6.54 -4.37 -24.08
N HIS A 238 7.13 -3.97 -25.21
CA HIS A 238 8.42 -3.31 -25.37
C HIS A 238 8.77 -2.23 -24.33
N SER A 239 9.99 -2.38 -23.82
CA SER A 239 11.05 -1.37 -23.73
C SER A 239 11.14 -0.44 -22.51
N GLN A 240 12.39 -0.34 -22.02
CA GLN A 240 12.99 0.67 -21.13
C GLN A 240 12.94 0.45 -19.61
N ARG A 241 13.55 -0.61 -19.07
CA ARG A 241 14.00 -0.64 -17.65
C ARG A 241 15.31 -1.39 -17.38
N LEU A 242 16.23 -1.44 -18.34
CA LEU A 242 17.61 -1.89 -18.12
C LEU A 242 18.58 -0.76 -18.46
N LEU A 243 18.57 0.28 -17.62
CA LEU A 243 19.62 1.30 -17.56
C LEU A 243 19.80 1.73 -16.10
N LEU A 244 20.20 0.80 -15.23
CA LEU A 244 20.79 1.12 -13.92
C LEU A 244 21.78 0.01 -13.54
N ILE A 245 22.81 -0.17 -14.37
CA ILE A 245 24.13 -0.64 -13.94
C ILE A 245 25.17 0.19 -14.69
N THR A 246 25.50 1.35 -14.12
CA THR A 246 26.84 1.94 -14.04
C THR A 246 26.88 2.85 -12.83
#